data_AF-A0A8S2UCC7-F1
#
_entry.id   AF-A0A8S2UCC7-F1
#
_cell.length_a   1.000
_cell.length_b   1.000
_cell.length_c   1.000
_cell.angle_alpha   90.00
_cell.angle_beta   90.00
_cell.angle_gamma   90.00
#
_symmetry.space_group_name_H-M   'P 1'
#
loop_
_entity.id
_entity.type
_entity.pdbx_description
1 polymer ?
#
loop_
_entity_poly.entity_id
_entity_poly.type
_entity_poly.pdbx_seq_one_letter_code
_entity_poly.pdbx_strand_id
1 'polypeptide(L)'
;MYRSFQSARFLFEPHVIFFLGDLTDEGKWCSDHEWEKTVRRFNSLFSVPTSTKLYALAGNHDIGFHYDVSDGRLERFEKSFQAPHVRLITIDDDDINFILVNS
;
A
#
# COMPACT_ATOMS: atom_id res chain seq x y z
N MET A 1 0.66 14.83 4.67
CA MET A 1 -0.31 13.72 4.82
C MET A 1 -0.62 13.33 6.26
N TYR A 2 0.35 13.24 7.20
CA TYR A 2 0.10 12.76 8.57
C TYR A 2 -1.16 13.33 9.24
N ARG A 3 -1.24 14.66 9.40
CA ARG A 3 -2.37 15.30 10.08
C ARG A 3 -3.71 14.99 9.40
N SER A 4 -3.79 15.15 8.08
CA SER A 4 -5.01 14.89 7.32
C SER A 4 -5.48 13.44 7.45
N PHE A 5 -4.57 12.48 7.28
CA PHE A 5 -4.90 11.06 7.40
C PHE A 5 -5.31 10.68 8.82
N GLN A 6 -4.53 11.08 9.83
CA GLN A 6 -4.83 10.75 11.22
C GLN A 6 -6.13 11.40 11.69
N SER A 7 -6.44 12.62 11.25
CA SER A 7 -7.73 13.28 11.54
C SER A 7 -8.90 12.55 10.87
N ALA A 8 -8.78 12.17 9.60
CA ALA A 8 -9.82 11.41 8.92
C ALA A 8 -10.05 10.04 9.57
N ARG A 9 -8.97 9.30 9.84
CA ARG A 9 -9.01 8.01 10.53
C ARG A 9 -9.64 8.13 11.93
N PHE A 10 -9.31 9.19 12.68
CA PHE A 10 -9.88 9.44 14.00
C PHE A 10 -11.36 9.77 13.94
N LEU A 11 -11.80 10.58 12.97
CA LEU A 11 -13.19 11.01 12.87
C LEU A 11 -14.12 9.90 12.36
N PHE A 12 -13.66 9.11 11.37
CA PHE A 12 -14.50 8.12 10.71
C PHE A 12 -14.33 6.70 11.26
N GLU A 13 -13.27 6.44 12.03
CA GLU A 13 -12.99 5.14 12.66
C GLU A 13 -13.19 3.92 11.73
N PRO A 14 -12.52 3.88 10.56
CA PRO A 14 -12.77 2.84 9.57
C PRO A 14 -12.30 1.45 10.05
N HIS A 15 -13.10 0.42 9.74
CA HIS A 15 -12.70 -0.98 9.88
C HIS A 15 -11.63 -1.40 8.87
N VAL A 16 -11.70 -0.86 7.65
CA VAL A 16 -10.74 -1.13 6.56
C VAL A 16 -10.37 0.14 5.79
N ILE A 17 -9.11 0.22 5.34
CA ILE A 17 -8.57 1.27 4.48
C ILE A 17 -7.87 0.62 3.28
N PHE A 18 -8.14 1.13 2.08
CA PHE A 18 -7.48 0.73 0.84
C PHE A 18 -6.67 1.89 0.25
N PHE A 19 -5.39 1.66 -0.04
CA PHE A 19 -4.55 2.53 -0.88
C PHE A 19 -4.46 1.93 -2.28
N LEU A 20 -4.97 2.64 -3.28
CA LEU A 20 -5.18 2.13 -4.64
C LEU A 20 -4.01 2.46 -5.59
N GLY A 21 -2.77 2.24 -5.15
CA GLY A 21 -1.57 2.53 -5.95
C GLY A 21 -0.95 3.91 -5.70
N ASP A 22 0.25 4.08 -6.26
CA ASP A 22 1.09 5.28 -6.20
C ASP A 22 1.36 5.75 -4.77
N LEU A 23 1.83 4.81 -3.95
CA LEU A 23 2.17 5.05 -2.55
C LEU A 23 3.48 5.84 -2.40
N THR A 24 4.36 5.70 -3.39
CA THR A 24 5.70 6.25 -3.41
C THR A 24 5.90 7.14 -4.63
N ASP A 25 6.62 8.24 -4.46
CA ASP A 25 6.86 9.20 -5.54
C ASP A 25 7.92 8.67 -6.51
N GLU A 26 9.02 8.16 -5.93
CA GLU A 26 10.23 7.73 -6.61
C GLU A 26 10.41 6.21 -6.63
N GLY A 27 9.35 5.43 -6.35
CA GLY A 27 9.45 3.96 -6.18
C GLY A 27 10.08 3.24 -7.36
N LYS A 28 9.80 3.67 -8.59
CA LYS A 28 10.43 3.13 -9.80
C LYS A 28 11.87 3.59 -10.04
N TRP A 29 12.32 4.66 -9.39
CA TRP A 29 13.63 5.28 -9.63
C TRP A 29 14.63 5.10 -8.49
N CYS A 30 14.15 4.83 -7.28
CA CYS A 30 14.98 4.88 -6.09
C CYS A 30 15.81 3.59 -5.87
N SER A 31 16.95 3.77 -5.21
CA SER A 31 17.74 2.67 -4.66
C SER A 31 16.99 1.93 -3.54
N ASP A 32 17.46 0.74 -3.16
CA ASP A 32 16.84 -0.02 -2.07
C ASP A 32 16.95 0.69 -0.71
N HIS A 33 18.02 1.45 -0.48
CA HIS A 33 18.17 2.26 0.74
C HIS A 33 17.14 3.40 0.82
N GLU A 34 16.89 4.05 -0.31
CA GLU A 34 15.86 5.10 -0.41
C GLU A 34 14.46 4.50 -0.32
N TRP A 35 14.25 3.30 -0.88
CA TRP A 35 13.03 2.53 -0.74
C TRP A 35 12.71 2.28 0.74
N GLU A 36 13.66 1.75 1.52
CA GLU A 36 13.46 1.52 2.95
C GLU A 36 13.14 2.79 3.74
N LYS A 37 13.73 3.93 3.38
CA LYS A 37 13.39 5.23 3.99
C LYS A 37 11.96 5.64 3.64
N THR A 38 11.57 5.45 2.38
CA THR A 38 10.22 5.77 1.89
C THR A 38 9.17 4.90 2.58
N VAL A 39 9.40 3.58 2.71
CA VAL A 39 8.52 2.65 3.42
C VAL A 39 8.40 3.01 4.90
N ARG A 40 9.52 3.33 5.58
CA ARG A 40 9.47 3.80 6.99
C ARG A 40 8.64 5.07 7.13
N ARG A 41 8.79 6.01 6.20
CA ARG A 41 7.99 7.23 6.17
C ARG A 41 6.52 6.93 5.94
N PHE A 42 6.17 6.05 5.00
CA PHE A 42 4.80 5.62 4.76
C PHE A 42 4.17 5.06 6.04
N ASN A 43 4.84 4.11 6.69
CA ASN A 43 4.36 3.49 7.93
C ASN A 43 4.18 4.50 9.07
N SER A 44 5.04 5.52 9.16
CA SER A 44 4.90 6.60 10.14
C SER A 44 3.73 7.54 9.82
N LEU A 45 3.51 7.85 8.54
CA LEU A 45 2.45 8.77 8.10
C LEU A 45 1.05 8.16 8.24
N PHE A 46 0.93 6.88 7.86
CA PHE A 46 -0.34 6.17 7.68
C PHE A 46 -0.57 5.08 8.72
N SER A 47 -0.03 5.26 9.93
CA SER A 47 -0.21 4.30 11.01
C SER A 47 -1.69 4.19 11.41
N VAL A 48 -2.12 2.96 11.68
CA VAL A 48 -3.49 2.60 12.07
C VAL A 48 -3.47 1.72 13.32
N PRO A 49 -4.55 1.71 14.14
CA PRO A 49 -4.67 0.77 15.24
C PRO A 49 -4.81 -0.66 14.71
N THR A 50 -4.52 -1.66 15.55
CA THR A 50 -4.60 -3.10 15.19
C THR A 50 -6.01 -3.55 14.80
N SER A 51 -7.05 -2.82 15.21
CA SER A 51 -8.44 -3.03 14.84
C SER A 51 -8.78 -2.61 13.41
N THR A 52 -7.99 -1.74 12.79
CA THR A 52 -8.20 -1.28 11.41
C THR A 52 -7.30 -2.07 10.46
N LYS A 53 -7.87 -2.68 9.43
CA LYS A 53 -7.12 -3.32 8.34
C LYS A 53 -6.68 -2.28 7.31
N LEU A 54 -5.45 -2.37 6.83
CA LEU A 54 -4.93 -1.52 5.78
C LEU A 54 -4.38 -2.41 4.67
N TYR A 55 -4.86 -2.19 3.45
CA TYR A 55 -4.39 -2.87 2.24
C TYR A 55 -3.87 -1.83 1.26
N ALA A 56 -2.78 -2.18 0.59
CA ALA A 56 -2.18 -1.36 -0.46
C ALA A 56 -2.06 -2.18 -1.74
N LEU A 57 -2.16 -1.50 -2.87
CA LEU A 57 -1.89 -2.04 -4.19
C LEU A 57 -0.74 -1.25 -4.80
N ALA A 58 -0.02 -1.88 -5.74
CA ALA A 58 1.03 -1.20 -6.47
C ALA A 58 0.43 -0.28 -7.55
N GLY A 59 0.97 0.93 -7.67
CA GLY A 59 0.76 1.79 -8.83
C GLY A 59 2.00 1.89 -9.71
N ASN A 60 1.88 2.59 -10.83
CA ASN A 60 2.97 2.71 -11.79
C ASN A 60 4.14 3.57 -11.29
N HIS A 61 3.93 4.45 -10.29
CA HIS A 61 5.02 5.15 -9.63
C HIS A 61 5.80 4.27 -8.65
N ASP A 62 5.18 3.21 -8.16
CA ASP A 62 5.79 2.29 -7.20
C ASP A 62 6.73 1.28 -7.87
N ILE A 63 6.29 0.69 -8.98
CA ILE A 63 6.99 -0.45 -9.62
C ILE A 63 7.40 -0.21 -11.08
N GLY A 64 6.99 0.89 -11.71
CA GLY A 64 7.18 1.16 -13.13
C GLY A 64 5.91 0.89 -13.96
N PHE A 65 5.97 1.14 -15.27
CA PHE A 65 4.84 0.90 -16.19
C PHE A 65 5.27 0.08 -17.41
N HIS A 66 4.48 -0.94 -17.77
CA HIS A 66 4.72 -1.83 -18.91
C HIS A 66 6.15 -2.41 -18.89
N TYR A 67 7.01 -2.04 -19.84
CA TYR A 67 8.37 -2.57 -19.98
C TYR A 67 9.33 -2.10 -18.88
N ASP A 68 8.95 -1.09 -18.09
CA ASP A 68 9.76 -0.56 -16.99
C ASP A 68 9.44 -1.24 -15.65
N VAL A 69 8.54 -2.23 -15.63
CA VAL A 69 8.37 -3.07 -14.44
C VAL A 69 9.54 -4.06 -14.38
N SER A 70 10.17 -4.18 -13.21
CA SER A 70 11.23 -5.17 -12.97
C SER A 70 10.91 -6.03 -11.74
N ASP A 71 11.40 -7.28 -11.76
CA ASP A 71 11.17 -8.25 -10.68
C ASP A 71 11.61 -7.69 -9.32
N GLY A 72 12.78 -7.03 -9.26
CA GLY A 72 13.27 -6.44 -8.01
C GLY A 72 12.39 -5.31 -7.46
N ARG A 73 11.82 -4.46 -8.33
CA ARG A 73 10.88 -3.39 -7.91
C ARG A 73 9.57 -3.98 -7.40
N LEU A 74 9.10 -5.02 -8.07
CA LEU A 74 7.88 -5.72 -7.72
C LEU A 74 8.04 -6.46 -6.38
N GLU A 75 9.06 -7.30 -6.24
CA GLU A 75 9.36 -8.07 -5.02
C GLU A 75 9.51 -7.17 -3.78
N ARG A 76 10.24 -6.05 -3.90
CA ARG A 76 10.41 -5.14 -2.76
C ARG A 76 9.11 -4.46 -2.36
N PHE A 77 8.23 -4.14 -3.32
CA PHE A 77 6.91 -3.61 -3.06
C PHE A 77 6.06 -4.64 -2.30
N GLU A 78 5.93 -5.85 -2.85
CA GLU A 78 5.11 -6.92 -2.26
C GLU A 78 5.56 -7.24 -0.84
N LYS A 79 6.88 -7.32 -0.61
CA LYS A 79 7.45 -7.57 0.71
C LYS A 79 7.18 -6.44 1.70
N SER A 80 7.29 -5.19 1.25
CA SER A 80 7.14 -4.02 2.12
C SER A 80 5.69 -3.76 2.53
N PHE A 81 4.74 -4.05 1.64
CA PHE A 81 3.32 -3.75 1.81
C PHE A 81 2.42 -4.97 1.96
N GLN A 82 2.97 -6.20 1.93
CA GLN A 82 2.22 -7.46 1.97
C GLN A 82 1.11 -7.50 0.90
N ALA A 83 1.48 -7.07 -0.30
CA ALA A 83 0.58 -6.75 -1.40
C ALA A 83 0.92 -7.62 -2.63
N PRO A 84 0.59 -8.93 -2.61
CA PRO A 84 0.86 -9.79 -3.75
C PRO A 84 0.08 -9.34 -4.99
N HIS A 85 0.53 -9.75 -6.18
CA HIS A 85 -0.08 -9.36 -7.47
C HIS A 85 -1.61 -9.47 -7.51
N VAL A 86 -2.14 -10.57 -6.97
CA VAL A 86 -3.58 -10.82 -6.83
C VAL A 86 -3.86 -11.30 -5.42
N ARG A 87 -4.85 -10.69 -4.78
CA ARG A 87 -5.29 -11.06 -3.43
C ARG A 87 -6.80 -11.06 -3.34
N LEU A 88 -7.38 -12.18 -2.91
CA LEU A 88 -8.75 -12.22 -2.40
C LEU A 88 -8.71 -11.91 -0.91
N ILE A 89 -9.53 -10.95 -0.48
CA ILE A 89 -9.83 -10.74 0.93
C ILE A 89 -11.34 -10.72 1.13
N THR A 90 -11.74 -11.10 2.33
CA THR A 90 -13.13 -11.12 2.74
C THR A 90 -13.26 -10.32 4.03
N ILE A 91 -14.24 -9.43 4.08
CA ILE A 91 -14.49 -8.50 5.18
C ILE A 91 -15.89 -8.78 5.75
N ASP A 92 -16.06 -8.52 7.04
CA ASP A 92 -17.32 -8.70 7.78
C ASP A 92 -17.83 -10.16 7.75
N ASP A 93 -16.97 -11.10 8.17
CA ASP A 93 -17.33 -12.51 8.37
C ASP A 93 -18.07 -13.16 7.18
N ASP A 94 -17.51 -12.99 5.97
CA ASP A 94 -17.96 -13.60 4.71
C ASP A 94 -18.97 -12.83 3.85
N ASP A 95 -19.35 -11.60 4.23
CA ASP A 95 -20.36 -10.85 3.47
C ASP A 95 -19.81 -10.06 2.28
N ILE A 96 -18.54 -9.61 2.32
CA ILE A 96 -17.97 -8.76 1.26
C ILE A 96 -16.60 -9.27 0.80
N ASN A 97 -16.54 -9.66 -0.47
CA ASN A 97 -15.32 -10.12 -1.12
C ASN A 97 -14.67 -8.99 -1.96
N PHE A 98 -13.38 -8.75 -1.73
CA PHE A 98 -12.56 -7.86 -2.55
C PHE A 98 -11.48 -8.65 -3.27
N ILE A 99 -11.38 -8.44 -4.58
CA ILE A 99 -10.26 -8.94 -5.38
C ILE A 99 -9.35 -7.74 -5.65
N LEU A 100 -8.18 -7.74 -5.04
CA LEU A 100 -7.15 -6.73 -5.25
C LEU A 100 -6.22 -7.22 -6.37
N VAL A 101 -6.04 -6.39 -7.39
CA VAL A 101 -5.24 -6.71 -8.59
C VAL A 101 -4.31 -5.54 -8.88
N ASN A 102 -3.01 -5.81 -8.93
CA ASN A 102 -2.03 -4.82 -9.39
C ASN A 102 -2.17 -4.61 -10.91
N SER A 103 -2.03 -3.35 -11.35
CA SER A 103 -2.23 -2.93 -12.75
C SER A 103 -0.99 -3.10 -13.61
#